data_AF-A0A5M6I6I2-F1
#
_entry.id   AF-A0A5M6I6I2-F1
#
_cell.length_a   1.000
_cell.length_b   1.000
_cell.length_c   1.000
_cell.angle_alpha   90.00
_cell.angle_beta   90.00
_cell.angle_gamma   90.00
#
_symmetry.space_group_name_H-M   'P 1'
#
loop_
_entity.id
_entity.type
_entity.pdbx_description
1 polymer ?
#
loop_
_entity_poly.entity_id
_entity_poly.type
_entity_poly.pdbx_seq_one_letter_code
_entity_poly.pdbx_strand_id
1 'polypeptide(L)'
;MARSAELIGDMPVGGWVDRMLPAPLLPYAKLTRIDRPIGCWLLLWPCWWSTAMAADASTAYLPDPVLLILFLIGSVVMRSAGCAFNDIVDKDFDAKVARTAARPIASGALSRAQAILFLIGLGLIGLAVLVSLNTFAIVVGLCSLPLVFTYPFMKRITYWPQAWLGITFTYGALMGWAGVRGELDVAAFALYAGCFFWTLHYDTVYAHQDKEDDLIVGVKSSALALGDKTRPALLVFISLFMGLVALSGWLAGLHWAFFVLLALPAGHLLWQTLTVSFNDTANCLATFKSNRHMGWMLFVAIVVGRVLAGDGSV
;
A
#
# COMPACT_ATOMS: atom_id res chain seq x y z
N MET A 1 -10.70 -4.92 -25.54
CA MET A 1 -10.95 -3.53 -25.07
C MET A 1 -11.80 -3.61 -23.81
N ALA A 2 -11.22 -3.40 -22.63
CA ALA A 2 -12.02 -3.25 -21.41
C ALA A 2 -12.77 -1.91 -21.54
N ARG A 3 -14.11 -1.92 -21.47
CA ARG A 3 -14.89 -0.67 -21.31
C ARG A 3 -14.30 0.10 -20.14
N SER A 4 -13.94 1.36 -20.34
CA SER A 4 -13.63 2.28 -19.25
C SER A 4 -14.76 2.18 -18.24
N ALA A 5 -14.46 1.83 -17.00
CA ALA A 5 -15.48 1.77 -15.96
C ALA A 5 -16.17 3.14 -15.90
N GLU A 6 -17.49 3.14 -16.03
CA GLU A 6 -18.27 4.36 -15.87
C GLU A 6 -18.07 4.85 -14.43
N LEU A 7 -17.77 6.14 -14.26
CA LEU A 7 -17.47 6.74 -12.96
C LEU A 7 -18.61 7.68 -12.58
N ILE A 8 -19.04 7.65 -11.31
CA ILE A 8 -19.76 8.75 -10.69
C ILE A 8 -18.76 9.45 -9.76
N GLY A 9 -18.27 10.61 -10.19
CA GLY A 9 -17.16 11.28 -9.53
C GLY A 9 -15.89 10.42 -9.60
N ASP A 10 -15.33 10.06 -8.44
CA ASP A 10 -14.16 9.17 -8.31
C ASP A 10 -14.51 7.68 -8.06
N MET A 11 -15.79 7.31 -8.12
CA MET A 11 -16.27 5.97 -7.80
C MET A 11 -16.64 5.17 -9.06
N PRO A 12 -16.04 3.97 -9.25
CA PRO A 12 -16.48 3.00 -10.26
C PRO A 12 -17.95 2.62 -10.11
N VAL A 13 -18.66 2.45 -11.23
CA VAL A 13 -20.05 1.99 -11.29
C VAL A 13 -20.14 0.71 -12.11
N GLY A 14 -21.10 -0.15 -11.78
CA GLY A 14 -21.31 -1.44 -12.46
C GLY A 14 -20.19 -2.45 -12.17
N GLY A 15 -19.39 -2.20 -11.14
CA GLY A 15 -18.32 -3.09 -10.69
C GLY A 15 -18.84 -4.34 -10.01
N TRP A 16 -17.93 -5.17 -9.50
CA TRP A 16 -18.30 -6.37 -8.74
C TRP A 16 -19.06 -6.03 -7.46
N VAL A 17 -18.68 -4.94 -6.77
CA VAL A 17 -19.37 -4.45 -5.56
C VAL A 17 -20.83 -4.13 -5.85
N ASP A 18 -21.10 -3.40 -6.94
CA ASP A 18 -22.44 -2.99 -7.35
C ASP A 18 -23.33 -4.18 -7.75
N ARG A 19 -22.71 -5.29 -8.21
CA ARG A 19 -23.42 -6.51 -8.61
C ARG A 19 -23.66 -7.49 -7.47
N MET A 20 -22.74 -7.54 -6.49
CA MET A 20 -22.73 -8.58 -5.47
C MET A 20 -23.31 -8.13 -4.13
N LEU A 21 -23.28 -6.84 -3.80
CA LEU A 21 -23.79 -6.35 -2.52
C LEU A 21 -25.23 -5.83 -2.62
N PRO A 22 -26.07 -6.08 -1.61
CA PRO A 22 -27.40 -5.51 -1.54
C PRO A 22 -27.33 -3.99 -1.36
N ALA A 23 -28.34 -3.28 -1.85
CA ALA A 23 -28.39 -1.81 -1.88
C ALA A 23 -28.04 -1.11 -0.54
N PRO A 24 -28.46 -1.60 0.65
CA PRO A 24 -28.12 -0.96 1.92
C PRO A 24 -26.63 -1.02 2.28
N LEU A 25 -25.88 -2.00 1.76
CA LEU A 25 -24.45 -2.18 2.07
C LEU A 25 -23.54 -1.47 1.07
N LEU A 26 -24.04 -1.08 -0.09
CA LEU A 26 -23.26 -0.40 -1.12
C LEU A 26 -22.58 0.89 -0.62
N PRO A 27 -23.26 1.80 0.11
CA PRO A 27 -22.61 3.01 0.59
C PRO A 27 -21.42 2.73 1.51
N TYR A 28 -21.52 1.69 2.36
CA TYR A 28 -20.43 1.27 3.24
C TYR A 28 -19.24 0.68 2.45
N ALA A 29 -19.51 -0.15 1.45
CA ALA A 29 -18.45 -0.71 0.60
C ALA A 29 -17.76 0.34 -0.28
N LYS A 30 -18.51 1.35 -0.76
CA LYS A 30 -17.93 2.48 -1.50
C LYS A 30 -17.09 3.37 -0.57
N LEU A 31 -17.52 3.56 0.68
CA LEU A 31 -16.77 4.30 1.69
C LEU A 31 -15.40 3.67 1.97
N THR A 32 -15.33 2.34 2.07
CA THR A 32 -14.07 1.60 2.29
C THR A 32 -13.16 1.54 1.07
N ARG A 33 -13.66 1.94 -0.10
CA ARG A 33 -12.97 1.83 -1.39
C ARG A 33 -12.62 0.37 -1.76
N ILE A 34 -13.35 -0.62 -1.23
CA ILE A 34 -13.10 -2.05 -1.51
C ILE A 34 -13.30 -2.37 -3.00
N ASP A 35 -14.13 -1.59 -3.69
CA ASP A 35 -14.34 -1.66 -5.14
C ASP A 35 -13.09 -1.31 -5.97
N ARG A 36 -12.10 -0.64 -5.36
CA ARG A 36 -10.79 -0.30 -5.93
C ARG A 36 -9.65 -0.71 -4.98
N PRO A 37 -9.38 -2.02 -4.84
CA PRO A 37 -8.63 -2.59 -3.73
C PRO A 37 -7.11 -2.39 -3.78
N ILE A 38 -6.58 -1.64 -4.75
CA ILE A 38 -5.13 -1.45 -4.93
C ILE A 38 -4.47 -0.91 -3.64
N GLY A 39 -5.14 0.01 -2.93
CA GLY A 39 -4.61 0.53 -1.66
C GLY A 39 -4.46 -0.55 -0.57
N CYS A 40 -5.35 -1.55 -0.55
CA CYS A 40 -5.24 -2.67 0.39
C CYS A 40 -4.04 -3.56 0.04
N TRP A 41 -3.81 -3.81 -1.24
CA TRP A 41 -2.63 -4.55 -1.71
C TRP A 41 -1.33 -3.85 -1.35
N LEU A 42 -1.24 -2.53 -1.60
CA LEU A 42 -0.02 -1.76 -1.32
C LEU A 42 0.33 -1.73 0.18
N LEU A 43 -0.68 -1.70 1.05
CA LEU A 43 -0.49 -1.80 2.50
C LEU A 43 -0.10 -3.23 2.94
N LEU A 44 -0.61 -4.25 2.24
CA LEU A 44 -0.41 -5.66 2.56
C LEU A 44 0.99 -6.18 2.19
N TRP A 45 1.49 -5.79 1.02
CA TRP A 45 2.72 -6.38 0.47
C TRP A 45 3.92 -6.30 1.41
N PRO A 46 4.23 -5.14 2.04
CA PRO A 46 5.30 -5.05 3.01
C PRO A 46 5.15 -6.04 4.19
N CYS A 47 3.94 -6.26 4.67
CA CYS A 47 3.66 -7.26 5.71
C CYS A 47 4.05 -8.66 5.25
N TRP A 48 3.54 -9.08 4.09
CA TRP A 48 3.76 -10.42 3.57
C TRP A 48 5.21 -10.69 3.17
N TRP A 49 5.85 -9.74 2.49
CA TRP A 49 7.27 -9.83 2.15
C TRP A 49 8.12 -10.01 3.40
N SER A 50 7.86 -9.22 4.43
CA SER A 50 8.59 -9.28 5.68
C SER A 50 8.31 -10.57 6.45
N THR A 51 7.06 -11.00 6.57
CA THR A 51 6.71 -12.28 7.21
C THR A 51 7.36 -13.48 6.50
N ALA A 52 7.39 -13.50 5.18
CA ALA A 52 8.07 -14.56 4.42
C ALA A 52 9.59 -14.49 4.55
N MET A 53 10.15 -13.28 4.58
CA MET A 53 11.58 -13.09 4.76
C MET A 53 12.03 -13.36 6.19
N ALA A 54 11.18 -13.15 7.20
CA ALA A 54 11.52 -13.40 8.59
C ALA A 54 11.29 -14.86 9.03
N ALA A 55 10.66 -15.69 8.18
CA ALA A 55 10.40 -17.09 8.47
C ALA A 55 11.70 -17.83 8.82
N ASP A 56 11.67 -18.60 9.90
CA ASP A 56 12.85 -19.28 10.43
C ASP A 56 13.08 -20.61 9.71
N ALA A 57 14.17 -20.69 8.96
CA ALA A 57 14.56 -21.89 8.21
C ALA A 57 14.79 -23.13 9.10
N SER A 58 14.92 -22.97 10.42
CA SER A 58 15.07 -24.09 11.36
C SER A 58 13.74 -24.70 11.83
N THR A 59 12.61 -23.99 11.67
CA THR A 59 11.30 -24.44 12.20
C THR A 59 10.19 -24.44 11.15
N ALA A 60 10.21 -23.53 10.18
CA ALA A 60 9.25 -23.50 9.09
C ALA A 60 9.83 -22.75 7.87
N TYR A 61 9.88 -23.45 6.73
CA TYR A 61 10.40 -22.88 5.47
C TYR A 61 9.42 -21.95 4.75
N LEU A 62 8.15 -21.97 5.16
CA LEU A 62 7.08 -21.15 4.58
C LEU A 62 6.62 -20.08 5.59
N PRO A 63 6.14 -18.92 5.11
CA PRO A 63 5.51 -17.92 5.98
C PRO A 63 4.33 -18.52 6.74
N ASP A 64 4.19 -18.14 8.02
CA ASP A 64 3.06 -18.55 8.84
C ASP A 64 1.73 -18.11 8.20
N PRO A 65 0.86 -19.05 7.78
CA PRO A 65 -0.40 -18.72 7.13
C PRO A 65 -1.35 -17.91 8.03
N VAL A 66 -1.26 -18.08 9.36
CA VAL A 66 -2.07 -17.30 10.31
C VAL A 66 -1.67 -15.83 10.26
N LEU A 67 -0.37 -15.53 10.31
CA LEU A 67 0.13 -14.16 10.17
C LEU A 67 -0.23 -13.56 8.82
N LEU A 68 -0.13 -14.31 7.72
CA LEU A 68 -0.53 -13.82 6.39
C LEU A 68 -2.02 -13.43 6.36
N ILE A 69 -2.90 -14.24 6.95
CA ILE A 69 -4.34 -13.95 7.04
C ILE A 69 -4.61 -12.75 7.95
N LEU A 70 -3.96 -12.69 9.12
CA LEU A 70 -4.09 -11.56 10.05
C LEU A 70 -3.67 -10.25 9.37
N PHE A 71 -2.54 -10.22 8.66
CA PHE A 71 -2.10 -9.04 7.92
C PHE A 71 -2.99 -8.71 6.73
N LEU A 72 -3.59 -9.71 6.06
CA LEU A 72 -4.59 -9.48 5.02
C LEU A 72 -5.82 -8.76 5.58
N ILE A 73 -6.39 -9.29 6.66
CA ILE A 73 -7.55 -8.69 7.35
C ILE A 73 -7.17 -7.29 7.83
N GLY A 74 -6.05 -7.16 8.54
CA GLY A 74 -5.51 -5.91 9.05
C GLY A 74 -5.34 -4.85 7.96
N SER A 75 -4.74 -5.21 6.82
CA SER A 75 -4.52 -4.26 5.71
C SER A 75 -5.83 -3.82 5.06
N VAL A 76 -6.78 -4.74 4.90
CA VAL A 76 -8.12 -4.40 4.38
C VAL A 76 -8.84 -3.44 5.32
N VAL A 77 -8.90 -3.75 6.62
CA VAL A 77 -9.65 -2.92 7.59
C VAL A 77 -8.96 -1.59 7.87
N MET A 78 -7.63 -1.55 7.97
CA MET A 78 -6.89 -0.31 8.22
C MET A 78 -6.93 0.64 7.02
N ARG A 79 -6.82 0.10 5.79
CA ARG A 79 -7.03 0.91 4.58
C ARG A 79 -8.46 1.45 4.54
N SER A 80 -9.44 0.60 4.83
CA SER A 80 -10.86 0.96 4.88
C SER A 80 -11.14 2.04 5.93
N ALA A 81 -10.54 1.92 7.12
CA ALA A 81 -10.68 2.87 8.22
C ALA A 81 -10.08 4.23 7.85
N GLY A 82 -8.89 4.27 7.26
CA GLY A 82 -8.28 5.52 6.78
C GLY A 82 -9.13 6.20 5.69
N CYS A 83 -9.73 5.40 4.80
CA CYS A 83 -10.67 5.88 3.79
C CYS A 83 -11.93 6.50 4.40
N ALA A 84 -12.54 5.82 5.37
CA ALA A 84 -13.72 6.31 6.06
C ALA A 84 -13.41 7.56 6.89
N PHE A 85 -12.29 7.58 7.61
CA PHE A 85 -11.85 8.73 8.40
C PHE A 85 -11.63 9.96 7.53
N ASN A 86 -10.95 9.82 6.39
CA ASN A 86 -10.74 10.91 5.45
C ASN A 86 -12.08 11.51 4.96
N ASP A 87 -13.02 10.68 4.52
CA ASP A 87 -14.34 11.16 4.06
C ASP A 87 -15.17 11.78 5.21
N ILE A 88 -15.02 11.32 6.45
CA ILE A 88 -15.67 11.93 7.63
C ILE A 88 -15.14 13.35 7.88
N VAL A 89 -13.81 13.53 7.78
CA VAL A 89 -13.14 14.82 8.01
C VAL A 89 -13.38 15.79 6.86
N ASP A 90 -13.33 15.31 5.62
CA ASP A 90 -13.42 16.13 4.41
C ASP A 90 -14.85 16.32 3.90
N LYS A 91 -15.89 15.84 4.61
CA LYS A 91 -17.31 15.87 4.17
C LYS A 91 -17.73 17.20 3.50
N ASP A 92 -17.54 18.32 4.19
CA ASP A 92 -18.04 19.63 3.73
C ASP A 92 -17.23 20.16 2.54
N PHE A 93 -15.97 19.71 2.41
CA PHE A 93 -15.13 20.00 1.27
C PHE A 93 -15.51 19.12 0.08
N ASP A 94 -15.67 17.82 0.30
CA ASP A 94 -16.05 16.86 -0.72
C ASP A 94 -17.40 17.20 -1.36
N ALA A 95 -18.37 17.67 -0.57
CA ALA A 95 -19.67 18.10 -1.08
C ALA A 95 -19.59 19.29 -2.08
N LYS A 96 -18.49 20.06 -2.06
CA LYS A 96 -18.29 21.23 -2.93
C LYS A 96 -17.47 20.91 -4.19
N VAL A 97 -16.90 19.71 -4.28
CA VAL A 97 -16.02 19.31 -5.39
C VAL A 97 -16.72 18.28 -6.25
N ALA A 98 -16.97 18.58 -7.53
CA ALA A 98 -17.73 17.72 -8.44
C ALA A 98 -17.22 16.26 -8.47
N ARG A 99 -15.90 16.07 -8.39
CA ARG A 99 -15.25 14.75 -8.34
C ARG A 99 -15.61 13.93 -7.11
N THR A 100 -15.82 14.56 -5.94
CA THR A 100 -16.00 13.85 -4.66
C THR A 100 -17.38 14.08 -4.03
N ALA A 101 -18.23 14.92 -4.64
CA ALA A 101 -19.59 15.21 -4.18
C ALA A 101 -20.49 13.97 -4.12
N ALA A 102 -20.22 12.97 -4.96
CA ALA A 102 -20.96 11.72 -4.98
C ALA A 102 -20.58 10.74 -3.85
N ARG A 103 -19.51 10.99 -3.10
CA ARG A 103 -19.06 10.07 -2.05
C ARG A 103 -20.16 9.83 -1.01
N PRO A 104 -20.20 8.66 -0.33
CA PRO A 104 -21.33 8.27 0.51
C PRO A 104 -21.71 9.27 1.61
N ILE A 105 -20.72 9.90 2.25
CA ILE A 105 -20.96 10.87 3.33
C ILE A 105 -21.32 12.26 2.78
N ALA A 106 -20.67 12.67 1.69
CA ALA A 106 -20.89 13.97 1.04
C ALA A 106 -22.27 14.06 0.38
N SER A 107 -22.70 12.99 -0.29
CA SER A 107 -24.02 12.87 -0.94
C SER A 107 -25.17 12.65 0.06
N GLY A 108 -24.87 12.34 1.33
CA GLY A 108 -25.87 12.00 2.34
C GLY A 108 -26.37 10.56 2.30
N ALA A 109 -25.83 9.70 1.44
CA ALA A 109 -26.15 8.26 1.43
C ALA A 109 -25.78 7.55 2.74
N LEU A 110 -24.79 8.09 3.49
CA LEU A 110 -24.51 7.72 4.87
C LEU A 110 -24.52 8.97 5.77
N SER A 111 -25.20 8.87 6.91
CA SER A 111 -25.07 9.87 7.97
C SER A 111 -23.68 9.81 8.60
N ARG A 112 -23.26 10.95 9.19
CA ARG A 112 -21.98 11.03 9.93
C ARG A 112 -21.92 10.03 11.08
N ALA A 113 -23.04 9.81 11.78
CA ALA A 113 -23.13 8.85 12.88
C ALA A 113 -22.92 7.40 12.40
N GLN A 114 -23.55 7.02 11.28
CA GLN A 114 -23.34 5.70 10.67
C GLN A 114 -21.88 5.50 10.24
N ALA A 115 -21.25 6.51 9.64
CA ALA A 115 -19.86 6.45 9.24
C ALA A 115 -18.91 6.31 10.43
N ILE A 116 -19.15 7.05 11.52
CA ILE A 116 -18.35 6.95 12.76
C ILE A 116 -18.52 5.56 13.40
N LEU A 117 -19.75 5.05 13.52
CA LEU A 117 -19.99 3.73 14.09
C LEU A 117 -19.30 2.63 13.26
N PHE A 118 -19.35 2.76 11.94
CA PHE A 118 -18.66 1.84 11.04
C PHE A 118 -17.13 1.94 11.15
N LEU A 119 -16.58 3.16 11.26
CA LEU A 119 -15.16 3.38 11.55
C LEU A 119 -14.72 2.74 12.87
N ILE A 120 -15.53 2.85 13.93
CA ILE A 120 -15.28 2.18 15.21
C ILE A 120 -15.26 0.66 15.01
N GLY A 121 -16.22 0.09 14.26
CA GLY A 121 -16.23 -1.33 13.93
C GLY A 121 -14.96 -1.80 13.21
N LEU A 122 -14.50 -1.04 12.19
CA LEU A 122 -13.23 -1.33 11.51
C LEU A 122 -12.04 -1.24 12.47
N GLY A 123 -12.03 -0.24 13.36
CA GLY A 123 -11.01 -0.07 14.39
C GLY A 123 -10.96 -1.22 15.38
N LEU A 124 -12.12 -1.76 15.79
CA LEU A 124 -12.20 -2.94 16.66
C LEU A 124 -11.65 -4.20 15.97
N ILE A 125 -11.91 -4.39 14.68
CA ILE A 125 -11.32 -5.50 13.92
C ILE A 125 -9.80 -5.32 13.80
N GLY A 126 -9.33 -4.10 13.50
CA GLY A 126 -7.90 -3.79 13.47
C GLY A 126 -7.21 -4.03 14.82
N LEU A 127 -7.87 -3.65 15.92
CA LEU A 127 -7.40 -3.92 17.28
C LEU A 127 -7.36 -5.42 17.57
N ALA A 128 -8.39 -6.18 17.19
CA ALA A 128 -8.43 -7.63 17.37
C ALA A 128 -7.27 -8.32 16.63
N VAL A 129 -6.95 -7.88 15.41
CA VAL A 129 -5.76 -8.33 14.68
C VAL A 129 -4.49 -7.99 15.45
N LEU A 130 -4.34 -6.74 15.90
CA LEU A 130 -3.13 -6.27 16.61
C LEU A 130 -2.88 -7.08 17.89
N VAL A 131 -3.90 -7.28 18.73
CA VAL A 131 -3.76 -8.03 20.00
C VAL A 131 -3.61 -9.54 19.80
N SER A 132 -3.83 -10.04 18.58
CA SER A 132 -3.54 -11.43 18.21
C SER A 132 -2.06 -11.66 17.88
N LEU A 133 -1.26 -10.59 17.78
CA LEU A 133 0.19 -10.67 17.57
C LEU A 133 0.94 -10.79 18.91
N ASN A 134 2.23 -11.10 18.85
CA ASN A 134 3.09 -11.09 20.03
C ASN A 134 3.25 -9.67 20.63
N THR A 135 3.59 -9.58 21.92
CA THR A 135 3.69 -8.32 22.67
C THR A 135 4.62 -7.30 22.00
N PHE A 136 5.74 -7.75 21.43
CA PHE A 136 6.67 -6.85 20.76
C PHE A 136 6.06 -6.25 19.50
N ALA A 137 5.39 -7.05 18.66
CA ALA A 137 4.66 -6.58 17.49
C ALA A 137 3.50 -5.64 17.86
N ILE A 138 2.83 -5.84 19.01
CA ILE A 138 1.81 -4.91 19.53
C ILE A 138 2.44 -3.53 19.77
N VAL A 139 3.56 -3.47 20.48
CA VAL A 139 4.26 -2.20 20.77
C VAL A 139 4.71 -1.52 19.48
N VAL A 140 5.33 -2.26 18.55
CA VAL A 140 5.71 -1.75 17.23
C VAL A 140 4.50 -1.20 16.49
N GLY A 141 3.36 -1.90 16.50
CA GLY A 141 2.12 -1.44 15.88
C GLY A 141 1.60 -0.14 16.47
N LEU A 142 1.64 0.02 17.79
CA LEU A 142 1.25 1.26 18.46
C LEU A 142 2.17 2.44 18.10
N CYS A 143 3.47 2.18 17.89
CA CYS A 143 4.42 3.20 17.43
C CYS A 143 4.12 3.73 16.02
N SER A 144 3.28 3.06 15.23
CA SER A 144 2.85 3.56 13.92
C SER A 144 1.79 4.68 14.00
N LEU A 145 1.05 4.77 15.13
CA LEU A 145 -0.10 5.67 15.25
C LEU A 145 0.24 7.16 15.00
N PRO A 146 1.35 7.72 15.53
CA PRO A 146 1.72 9.10 15.23
C PRO A 146 1.92 9.36 13.73
N LEU A 147 2.46 8.39 12.98
CA LEU A 147 2.66 8.51 11.53
C LEU A 147 1.33 8.52 10.77
N VAL A 148 0.42 7.63 11.16
CA VAL A 148 -0.93 7.52 10.55
C VAL A 148 -1.74 8.79 10.78
N PHE A 149 -1.75 9.33 12.00
CA PHE A 149 -2.53 10.53 12.31
C PHE A 149 -1.97 11.80 11.64
N THR A 150 -0.67 11.85 11.40
CA THR A 150 -0.02 13.02 10.77
C THR A 150 -0.13 13.01 9.24
N TYR A 151 -0.23 11.84 8.61
CA TYR A 151 -0.26 11.70 7.15
C TYR A 151 -1.25 12.62 6.41
N PRO A 152 -2.54 12.76 6.80
CA PRO A 152 -3.51 13.59 6.07
C PRO A 152 -3.10 15.07 5.93
N PHE A 153 -2.24 15.56 6.83
CA PHE A 153 -1.79 16.95 6.84
C PHE A 153 -0.58 17.20 5.93
N MET A 154 0.11 16.13 5.49
CA MET A 154 1.41 16.24 4.80
C MET A 154 1.32 16.99 3.46
N LYS A 155 0.21 16.81 2.73
CA LYS A 155 -0.05 17.51 1.47
C LYS A 155 -0.06 19.05 1.61
N ARG A 156 -0.27 19.57 2.82
CA ARG A 156 -0.29 21.01 3.11
C ARG A 156 1.08 21.57 3.49
N ILE A 157 2.02 20.72 3.89
CA ILE A 157 3.32 21.15 4.44
C ILE A 157 4.51 20.83 3.53
N THR A 158 4.40 19.83 2.65
CA THR A 158 5.54 19.35 1.83
C THR A 158 5.14 19.06 0.38
N TYR A 159 6.10 19.14 -0.54
CA TYR A 159 6.00 18.62 -1.91
C TYR A 159 6.16 17.10 -2.01
N TRP A 160 6.47 16.44 -0.89
CA TRP A 160 6.70 15.01 -0.82
C TRP A 160 5.72 14.30 0.14
N PRO A 161 4.39 14.50 0.01
CA PRO A 161 3.44 13.68 0.77
C PRO A 161 3.64 12.18 0.50
N GLN A 162 4.16 11.81 -0.67
CA GLN A 162 4.53 10.44 -1.04
C GLN A 162 5.62 9.86 -0.14
N ALA A 163 6.56 10.68 0.32
CA ALA A 163 7.60 10.21 1.24
C ALA A 163 6.98 9.84 2.59
N TRP A 164 6.09 10.68 3.12
CA TRP A 164 5.39 10.38 4.37
C TRP A 164 4.42 9.20 4.21
N LEU A 165 3.76 9.10 3.04
CA LEU A 165 3.00 7.92 2.67
C LEU A 165 3.89 6.68 2.74
N GLY A 166 5.09 6.71 2.16
CA GLY A 166 6.05 5.61 2.22
C GLY A 166 6.30 5.15 3.65
N ILE A 167 6.71 6.07 4.53
CA ILE A 167 6.96 5.77 5.95
C ILE A 167 5.71 5.14 6.61
N THR A 168 4.52 5.62 6.29
CA THR A 168 3.28 5.16 6.93
C THR A 168 2.76 3.84 6.35
N PHE A 169 2.65 3.73 5.03
CA PHE A 169 2.08 2.58 4.31
C PHE A 169 3.01 1.38 4.30
N THR A 170 4.32 1.59 4.41
CA THR A 170 5.27 0.47 4.38
C THR A 170 5.64 -0.03 5.76
N TYR A 171 5.04 0.54 6.82
CA TYR A 171 5.24 0.11 8.20
C TYR A 171 4.94 -1.38 8.42
N GLY A 172 4.12 -1.95 7.54
CA GLY A 172 3.91 -3.40 7.42
C GLY A 172 5.19 -4.22 7.35
N ALA A 173 6.28 -3.71 6.77
CA ALA A 173 7.57 -4.39 6.75
C ALA A 173 8.14 -4.59 8.16
N LEU A 174 7.96 -3.64 9.08
CA LEU A 174 8.37 -3.80 10.48
C LEU A 174 7.42 -4.72 11.23
N MET A 175 6.11 -4.58 10.99
CA MET A 175 5.09 -5.44 11.61
C MET A 175 5.24 -6.91 11.25
N GLY A 176 5.52 -7.22 9.98
CA GLY A 176 5.70 -8.59 9.50
C GLY A 176 6.89 -9.28 10.17
N TRP A 177 8.01 -8.55 10.34
CA TRP A 177 9.20 -9.08 11.00
C TRP A 177 8.98 -9.25 12.50
N ALA A 178 8.47 -8.20 13.15
CA ALA A 178 8.15 -8.21 14.57
C ALA A 178 7.16 -9.32 14.91
N GLY A 179 6.17 -9.57 14.04
CA GLY A 179 5.16 -10.62 14.19
C GLY A 179 5.77 -12.03 14.20
N VAL A 180 6.81 -12.26 13.40
CA VAL A 180 7.48 -13.57 13.29
C VAL A 180 8.57 -13.74 14.36
N ARG A 181 9.44 -12.74 14.53
CA ARG A 181 10.67 -12.86 15.34
C ARG A 181 10.54 -12.33 16.77
N GLY A 182 9.55 -11.48 17.03
CA GLY A 182 9.43 -10.79 18.32
C GLY A 182 10.53 -9.75 18.56
N GLU A 183 11.24 -9.34 17.50
CA GLU A 183 12.32 -8.34 17.50
C GLU A 183 12.39 -7.63 16.12
N LEU A 184 13.28 -6.66 15.95
CA LEU A 184 13.54 -5.99 14.67
C LEU A 184 15.03 -6.06 14.32
N ASP A 185 15.36 -6.88 13.32
CA ASP A 185 16.72 -7.00 12.82
C ASP A 185 17.03 -5.92 11.77
N VAL A 186 18.32 -5.75 11.47
CA VAL A 186 18.80 -4.85 10.40
C VAL A 186 18.14 -5.19 9.06
N ALA A 187 17.88 -6.46 8.80
CA ALA A 187 17.16 -6.92 7.60
C ALA A 187 15.74 -6.33 7.51
N ALA A 188 15.01 -6.23 8.62
CA ALA A 188 13.68 -5.62 8.66
C ALA A 188 13.72 -4.14 8.26
N PHE A 189 14.69 -3.40 8.80
CA PHE A 189 14.90 -1.99 8.49
C PHE A 189 15.35 -1.76 7.05
N ALA A 190 16.21 -2.64 6.51
CA ALA A 190 16.60 -2.60 5.11
C ALA A 190 15.39 -2.80 4.18
N LEU A 191 14.53 -3.79 4.47
CA LEU A 191 13.29 -4.00 3.70
C LEU A 191 12.34 -2.80 3.81
N TYR A 192 12.16 -2.26 5.01
CA TYR A 192 11.32 -1.09 5.26
C TYR A 192 11.81 0.14 4.48
N ALA A 193 13.11 0.41 4.51
CA ALA A 193 13.74 1.48 3.74
C ALA A 193 13.61 1.24 2.22
N GLY A 194 13.72 -0.01 1.76
CA GLY A 194 13.44 -0.36 0.37
C GLY A 194 11.99 -0.03 -0.01
N CYS A 195 11.03 -0.52 0.77
CA CYS A 195 9.61 -0.29 0.52
C CYS A 195 9.26 1.21 0.47
N PHE A 196 9.93 2.04 1.26
CA PHE A 196 9.81 3.51 1.17
C PHE A 196 10.12 4.02 -0.24
N PHE A 197 11.22 3.58 -0.87
CA PHE A 197 11.53 3.96 -2.25
C PHE A 197 10.59 3.34 -3.28
N TRP A 198 10.07 2.13 -3.03
CA TRP A 198 9.00 1.59 -3.86
C TRP A 198 7.73 2.45 -3.79
N THR A 199 7.39 2.98 -2.62
CA THR A 199 6.26 3.91 -2.46
C THR A 199 6.50 5.22 -3.20
N LEU A 200 7.69 5.79 -3.07
CA LEU A 200 8.06 6.94 -3.89
C LEU A 200 7.92 6.66 -5.38
N HIS A 201 8.31 5.46 -5.84
CA HIS A 201 8.17 5.08 -7.24
C HIS A 201 6.70 5.07 -7.70
N TYR A 202 5.86 4.23 -7.09
CA TYR A 202 4.50 4.05 -7.59
C TYR A 202 3.63 5.28 -7.33
N ASP A 203 3.86 6.00 -6.22
CA ASP A 203 2.99 7.09 -5.81
C ASP A 203 3.38 8.41 -6.50
N THR A 204 4.63 8.54 -6.97
CA THR A 204 4.99 9.59 -7.93
C THR A 204 4.32 9.35 -9.28
N VAL A 205 4.26 8.09 -9.77
CA VAL A 205 3.49 7.76 -10.98
C VAL A 205 2.01 8.08 -10.79
N TYR A 206 1.45 7.72 -9.63
CA TYR A 206 0.07 8.03 -9.29
C TYR A 206 -0.17 9.55 -9.22
N ALA A 207 0.74 10.33 -8.65
CA ALA A 207 0.60 11.78 -8.57
C ALA A 207 0.54 12.49 -9.93
N HIS A 208 1.05 11.89 -11.01
CA HIS A 208 0.87 12.43 -12.36
C HIS A 208 -0.58 12.30 -12.86
N GLN A 209 -1.41 11.44 -12.26
CA GLN A 209 -2.84 11.36 -12.55
C GLN A 209 -3.58 12.67 -12.20
N ASP A 210 -3.19 13.31 -11.11
CA ASP A 210 -3.86 14.48 -10.53
C ASP A 210 -3.10 15.79 -10.82
N LYS A 211 -2.07 15.76 -11.70
CA LYS A 211 -1.13 16.87 -11.90
C LYS A 211 -1.79 18.19 -12.30
N GLU A 212 -2.76 18.14 -13.21
CA GLU A 212 -3.46 19.34 -13.70
C GLU A 212 -4.37 19.94 -12.62
N ASP A 213 -5.12 19.10 -11.91
CA ASP A 213 -5.98 19.51 -10.79
C ASP A 213 -5.14 20.08 -9.63
N ASP A 214 -4.01 19.43 -9.30
CA ASP A 214 -3.09 19.87 -8.25
C ASP A 214 -2.49 21.26 -8.56
N LEU A 215 -2.16 21.53 -9.83
CA LEU A 215 -1.68 22.84 -10.29
C LEU A 215 -2.74 23.92 -10.09
N ILE A 216 -4.00 23.62 -10.43
CA ILE A 216 -5.12 24.57 -10.32
C ILE A 216 -5.41 24.90 -8.85
N VAL A 217 -5.37 23.90 -7.96
CA VAL A 217 -5.73 24.03 -6.55
C VAL A 217 -4.52 24.42 -5.68
N GLY A 218 -3.32 24.49 -6.26
CA GLY A 218 -2.07 24.86 -5.56
C GLY A 218 -1.58 23.78 -4.58
N VAL A 219 -1.96 22.52 -4.81
CA VAL A 219 -1.52 21.37 -4.01
C VAL A 219 -0.10 20.97 -4.40
N LYS A 220 0.75 20.72 -3.41
CA LYS A 220 2.15 20.35 -3.61
C LYS A 220 2.29 18.83 -3.79
N SER A 221 2.95 18.37 -4.85
CA SER A 221 3.20 16.94 -5.09
C SER A 221 4.54 16.66 -5.76
N SER A 222 5.04 15.42 -5.63
CA SER A 222 6.31 14.97 -6.24
C SER A 222 6.30 15.10 -7.77
N ALA A 223 5.15 14.90 -8.41
CA ALA A 223 4.98 15.10 -9.85
C ALA A 223 5.30 16.55 -10.27
N LEU A 224 4.90 17.52 -9.46
CA LEU A 224 5.21 18.94 -9.68
C LEU A 224 6.66 19.27 -9.32
N ALA A 225 7.18 18.72 -8.23
CA ALA A 225 8.55 18.96 -7.80
C ALA A 225 9.60 18.38 -8.77
N LEU A 226 9.32 17.21 -9.36
CA LEU A 226 10.22 16.53 -10.28
C LEU A 226 10.05 17.00 -11.73
N GLY A 227 8.83 17.32 -12.16
CA GLY A 227 8.57 17.72 -13.55
C GLY A 227 9.20 16.74 -14.55
N ASP A 228 10.00 17.26 -15.48
CA ASP A 228 10.68 16.47 -16.51
C ASP A 228 11.73 15.48 -15.96
N LYS A 229 12.17 15.68 -14.71
CA LYS A 229 13.10 14.78 -14.02
C LYS A 229 12.42 13.56 -13.37
N THR A 230 11.10 13.39 -13.57
CA THR A 230 10.37 12.27 -12.99
C THR A 230 10.99 10.93 -13.38
N ARG A 231 11.21 10.66 -14.67
CA ARG A 231 11.73 9.36 -15.12
C ARG A 231 13.13 9.05 -14.55
N PRO A 232 14.12 9.95 -14.59
CA PRO A 232 15.39 9.76 -13.88
C PRO A 232 15.23 9.46 -12.38
N ALA A 233 14.33 10.17 -11.68
CA ALA A 233 14.09 9.93 -10.26
C ALA A 233 13.49 8.53 -10.01
N LEU A 234 12.54 8.09 -10.84
CA LEU A 234 11.98 6.74 -10.76
C LEU A 234 13.05 5.65 -10.93
N LEU A 235 14.02 5.83 -11.83
CA LEU A 235 15.15 4.90 -11.98
C LEU A 235 16.02 4.83 -10.72
N VAL A 236 16.25 5.97 -10.05
CA VAL A 236 16.96 6.02 -8.77
C VAL A 236 16.16 5.29 -7.68
N PHE A 237 14.85 5.53 -7.59
CA PHE A 237 13.99 4.87 -6.61
C PHE A 237 13.96 3.35 -6.80
N ILE A 238 13.89 2.86 -8.04
CA ILE A 238 13.99 1.42 -8.31
C ILE A 238 15.35 0.88 -7.88
N SER A 239 16.44 1.58 -8.22
CA SER A 239 17.79 1.13 -7.88
C SER A 239 17.97 1.01 -6.36
N LEU A 240 17.50 2.00 -5.60
CA LEU A 240 17.53 2.00 -4.14
C LEU A 240 16.62 0.91 -3.55
N PHE A 241 15.39 0.76 -4.08
CA PHE A 241 14.47 -0.28 -3.65
C PHE A 241 15.08 -1.68 -3.85
N MET A 242 15.53 -2.00 -5.06
CA MET A 242 16.08 -3.31 -5.39
C MET A 242 17.37 -3.59 -4.61
N GLY A 243 18.24 -2.59 -4.44
CA GLY A 243 19.47 -2.72 -3.65
C GLY A 243 19.19 -3.01 -2.17
N LEU A 244 18.22 -2.32 -1.57
CA LEU A 244 17.84 -2.52 -0.17
C LEU A 244 17.08 -3.83 0.06
N VAL A 245 16.25 -4.26 -0.90
CA VAL A 245 15.60 -5.59 -0.87
C VAL A 245 16.64 -6.71 -1.00
N ALA A 246 17.61 -6.57 -1.90
CA ALA A 246 18.71 -7.52 -2.03
C ALA A 246 19.54 -7.58 -0.75
N LEU A 247 19.88 -6.43 -0.16
CA LEU A 247 20.58 -6.35 1.13
C LEU A 247 19.78 -7.02 2.24
N SER A 248 18.48 -6.76 2.33
CA SER A 248 17.60 -7.37 3.32
C SER A 248 17.57 -8.90 3.17
N GLY A 249 17.41 -9.41 1.95
CA GLY A 249 17.45 -10.85 1.68
C GLY A 249 18.80 -11.49 1.99
N TRP A 250 19.91 -10.80 1.73
CA TRP A 250 21.26 -11.25 2.11
C TRP A 250 21.42 -11.32 3.62
N LEU A 251 21.03 -10.26 4.35
CA LEU A 251 21.07 -10.22 5.82
C LEU A 251 20.15 -11.27 6.44
N ALA A 252 19.03 -11.60 5.78
CA ALA A 252 18.10 -12.63 6.21
C ALA A 252 18.54 -14.06 5.82
N GLY A 253 19.69 -14.21 5.14
CA GLY A 253 20.23 -15.52 4.74
C GLY A 253 19.40 -16.23 3.66
N LEU A 254 18.78 -15.50 2.73
CA LEU A 254 18.07 -16.11 1.61
C LEU A 254 19.04 -16.78 0.62
N HIS A 255 18.61 -17.87 0.02
CA HIS A 255 19.37 -18.62 -0.98
C HIS A 255 19.64 -17.79 -2.26
N TRP A 256 20.72 -18.09 -2.99
CA TRP A 256 21.14 -17.30 -4.17
C TRP A 256 20.06 -17.18 -5.25
N ALA A 257 19.16 -18.17 -5.34
CA ALA A 257 18.02 -18.16 -6.24
C ALA A 257 17.10 -16.93 -6.05
N PHE A 258 16.98 -16.41 -4.83
CA PHE A 258 16.27 -15.15 -4.55
C PHE A 258 16.81 -14.00 -5.41
N PHE A 259 18.13 -13.83 -5.44
CA PHE A 259 18.78 -12.72 -6.12
C PHE A 259 18.63 -12.81 -7.63
N VAL A 260 18.59 -14.03 -8.19
CA VAL A 260 18.26 -14.24 -9.61
C VAL A 260 16.79 -13.91 -9.87
N LEU A 261 15.88 -14.34 -9.01
CA LEU A 261 14.45 -14.05 -9.15
C LEU A 261 14.09 -12.58 -8.93
N LEU A 262 14.95 -11.77 -8.29
CA LEU A 262 14.80 -10.31 -8.22
C LEU A 262 14.79 -9.64 -9.62
N ALA A 263 15.26 -10.32 -10.66
CA ALA A 263 15.13 -9.85 -12.03
C ALA A 263 13.65 -9.64 -12.45
N LEU A 264 12.71 -10.42 -11.90
CA LEU A 264 11.28 -10.31 -12.22
C LEU A 264 10.67 -8.98 -11.73
N PRO A 265 10.68 -8.64 -10.40
CA PRO A 265 10.18 -7.35 -9.95
C PRO A 265 11.01 -6.18 -10.50
N ALA A 266 12.33 -6.32 -10.67
CA ALA A 266 13.16 -5.27 -11.27
C ALA A 266 12.75 -4.98 -12.73
N GLY A 267 12.56 -6.02 -13.53
CA GLY A 267 12.11 -5.90 -14.93
C GLY A 267 10.72 -5.28 -15.02
N HIS A 268 9.80 -5.65 -14.12
CA HIS A 268 8.45 -5.07 -14.06
C HIS A 268 8.48 -3.57 -13.72
N LEU A 269 9.24 -3.15 -12.72
CA LEU A 269 9.36 -1.74 -12.35
C LEU A 269 10.11 -0.92 -13.42
N LEU A 270 11.12 -1.51 -14.07
CA LEU A 270 11.81 -0.88 -15.18
C LEU A 270 10.86 -0.69 -16.37
N TRP A 271 10.08 -1.72 -16.72
CA TRP A 271 9.04 -1.62 -17.74
C TRP A 271 8.07 -0.47 -17.43
N GLN A 272 7.51 -0.42 -16.22
CA GLN A 272 6.63 0.68 -15.79
C GLN A 272 7.30 2.05 -16.02
N THR A 273 8.56 2.21 -15.61
CA THR A 273 9.29 3.48 -15.68
C THR A 273 9.58 3.93 -17.11
N LEU A 274 9.86 2.99 -18.00
CA LEU A 274 10.18 3.26 -19.40
C LEU A 274 8.92 3.50 -20.23
N THR A 275 7.81 2.81 -19.93
CA THR A 275 6.60 2.86 -20.75
C THR A 275 5.52 3.80 -20.24
N VAL A 276 5.59 4.26 -18.99
CA VAL A 276 4.56 5.15 -18.43
C VAL A 276 4.51 6.48 -19.20
N SER A 277 3.29 6.86 -19.56
CA SER A 277 2.97 8.17 -20.14
C SER A 277 2.42 9.08 -19.04
N PHE A 278 3.25 9.99 -18.54
CA PHE A 278 2.90 10.87 -17.42
C PHE A 278 1.76 11.86 -17.71
N ASN A 279 1.45 12.09 -18.99
CA ASN A 279 0.35 12.96 -19.40
C ASN A 279 -0.93 12.18 -19.73
N ASP A 280 -0.95 10.86 -19.52
CA ASP A 280 -2.13 10.01 -19.70
C ASP A 280 -2.58 9.46 -18.34
N THR A 281 -3.60 10.10 -17.78
CA THR A 281 -4.26 9.74 -16.51
C THR A 281 -4.63 8.25 -16.44
N ALA A 282 -5.14 7.66 -17.53
CA ALA A 282 -5.56 6.27 -17.55
C ALA A 282 -4.34 5.32 -17.54
N ASN A 283 -3.29 5.68 -18.28
CA ASN A 283 -2.03 4.95 -18.27
C ASN A 283 -1.33 5.02 -16.90
N CYS A 284 -1.29 6.19 -16.25
CA CYS A 284 -0.78 6.37 -14.89
C CYS A 284 -1.53 5.48 -13.89
N LEU A 285 -2.87 5.48 -13.94
CA LEU A 285 -3.69 4.64 -13.06
C LEU A 285 -3.48 3.15 -13.31
N ALA A 286 -3.36 2.72 -14.57
CA ALA A 286 -3.08 1.33 -14.93
C ALA A 286 -1.70 0.89 -14.44
N THR A 287 -0.69 1.75 -14.62
CA THR A 287 0.68 1.53 -14.14
C THR A 287 0.71 1.42 -12.62
N PHE A 288 0.08 2.35 -11.90
CA PHE A 288 -0.08 2.29 -10.44
C PHE A 288 -0.74 0.98 -9.99
N LYS A 289 -1.87 0.59 -10.60
CA LYS A 289 -2.57 -0.67 -10.27
C LYS A 289 -1.73 -1.92 -10.52
N SER A 290 -0.82 -1.88 -11.50
CA SER A 290 0.04 -3.03 -11.80
C SER A 290 1.05 -3.36 -10.70
N ASN A 291 1.22 -2.49 -9.69
CA ASN A 291 2.02 -2.79 -8.48
C ASN A 291 1.47 -3.96 -7.66
N ARG A 292 0.21 -4.35 -7.85
CA ARG A 292 -0.30 -5.64 -7.34
C ARG A 292 0.53 -6.82 -7.86
N HIS A 293 0.95 -6.79 -9.12
CA HIS A 293 1.75 -7.84 -9.74
C HIS A 293 3.19 -7.82 -9.24
N MET A 294 3.77 -6.63 -9.08
CA MET A 294 5.09 -6.47 -8.44
C MET A 294 5.11 -7.12 -7.05
N GLY A 295 4.08 -6.84 -6.24
CA GLY A 295 3.72 -7.53 -5.02
C GLY A 295 3.99 -9.03 -5.02
N TRP A 296 3.29 -9.73 -5.92
CA TRP A 296 3.40 -11.16 -6.11
C TRP A 296 4.78 -11.60 -6.59
N MET A 297 5.38 -10.90 -7.55
CA MET A 297 6.71 -11.25 -8.08
C MET A 297 7.77 -11.26 -6.98
N LEU A 298 7.79 -10.22 -6.14
CA LEU A 298 8.73 -10.15 -5.01
C LEU A 298 8.38 -11.18 -3.93
N PHE A 299 7.10 -11.39 -3.62
CA PHE A 299 6.69 -12.39 -2.63
C PHE A 299 7.12 -13.81 -3.03
N VAL A 300 6.92 -14.19 -4.30
CA VAL A 300 7.37 -15.48 -4.82
C VAL A 300 8.90 -15.61 -4.77
N ALA A 301 9.64 -14.56 -5.15
CA ALA A 301 11.10 -14.57 -5.07
C ALA A 301 11.59 -14.82 -3.62
N ILE A 302 10.99 -14.14 -2.64
CA ILE A 302 11.32 -14.30 -1.22
C ILE A 302 11.02 -15.72 -0.75
N VAL A 303 9.82 -16.23 -1.04
CA VAL A 303 9.41 -17.58 -0.62
C VAL A 303 10.32 -18.65 -1.22
N VAL A 304 10.63 -18.57 -2.52
CA VAL A 304 11.56 -19.52 -3.16
C VAL A 304 12.95 -19.43 -2.53
N GLY A 305 13.45 -18.22 -2.29
CA GLY A 305 14.72 -18.00 -1.62
C GLY A 305 14.79 -18.59 -0.21
N ARG A 306 13.68 -18.49 0.54
CA ARG A 306 13.57 -18.98 1.91
C ARG A 306 13.46 -20.50 1.97
N VAL A 307 12.67 -21.10 1.08
CA VAL A 307 12.51 -22.56 1.00
C VAL A 307 13.83 -23.22 0.62
N LEU A 308 14.50 -22.75 -0.43
CA LEU A 308 15.75 -23.35 -0.88
C LEU A 308 16.92 -23.17 0.10
N ALA A 309 16.90 -22.10 0.92
CA ALA A 309 17.91 -21.92 1.97
C ALA A 309 17.83 -23.01 3.04
N GLY A 310 16.64 -23.58 3.24
CA GLY A 310 16.38 -24.65 4.19
C GLY A 310 16.88 -26.03 3.75
N ASP A 311 16.97 -26.26 2.43
CA ASP A 311 17.31 -27.57 1.86
C ASP A 311 18.82 -27.86 1.83
N GLY A 312 19.66 -26.99 2.41
CA GLY A 312 21.10 -27.21 2.56
C GLY A 312 21.90 -27.23 1.25
N SER A 313 21.30 -26.83 0.13
CA SER A 313 22.00 -26.65 -1.14
C SER A 313 22.72 -25.29 -1.12
N VAL A 314 24.02 -25.33 -0.85
CA VAL A 314 24.97 -24.22 -1.02
C VAL A 314 25.50 -24.24 -2.45
#